data_AF-A0A368GNQ8-F1
#
_entry.id   AF-A0A368GNQ8-F1
#
_cell.length_a   1.000
_cell.length_b   1.000
_cell.length_c   1.000
_cell.angle_alpha   90.00
_cell.angle_beta   90.00
_cell.angle_gamma   90.00
#
_symmetry.space_group_name_H-M   'P 1'
#
loop_
_entity.id
_entity.type
_entity.pdbx_description
1 polymer ?
#
loop_
_entity_poly.entity_id
_entity_poly.type
_entity_poly.pdbx_seq_one_letter_code
_entity_poly.pdbx_strand_id
1 'polypeptide(L)'
;LRDKQVKIKAYLSITPFRGTVSNFHFTHKACRTRQQQFASTKQCRLGLDAQRYAQVDTEEPHLQFEHAQMLQMLNRDDNTEPLNDHHLVDRTELNGYLYYHGMVPTEDVPDLLERDGDFLLRKEQVEKGLLVAALSVRSDGVVKHFVINRSDQGEFYIEKLRAKTIEELVQSHLKSGEPLSRASQAILKRPVPRQEWMLNHEDIVFKQAIRKMGDSVGSSRELRSRLMKEARLLRSLRHQNVGEIYGVALHYSPIILVLEFFSKSLHTHLKQNAGRLPDEEKRRLVCETAAGLAYLAENNCIHRDIAARNCKLNDALEVKISGFSLCEPTREMHDVSNMHIAVKWQAPEVLRDRNFSLKSDVWSFGVLMWEVYSDGAEPYGGMTPSVAKNVILDNEFRMPIPKARSINAQDSTHLFAQLHKQ
;
A
#
# COMPACT_ATOMS: atom_id res chain seq x y z
N LEU A 1 4.37 -16.09 7.89
CA LEU A 1 3.19 -15.39 7.33
C LEU A 1 1.90 -16.22 7.35
N ARG A 2 1.94 -17.53 7.06
CA ARG A 2 0.76 -18.38 6.74
C ARG A 2 -0.47 -18.27 7.68
N ASP A 3 -0.30 -17.97 8.96
CA ASP A 3 -1.41 -17.88 9.93
C ASP A 3 -1.70 -16.47 10.49
N LYS A 4 -0.98 -15.43 10.04
CA LYS A 4 -1.22 -14.06 10.51
C LYS A 4 -2.39 -13.41 9.77
N GLN A 5 -3.24 -12.67 10.49
CA GLN A 5 -4.11 -11.67 9.86
C GLN A 5 -3.24 -10.49 9.40
N VAL A 6 -3.53 -9.95 8.22
CA VAL A 6 -2.76 -8.88 7.57
C VAL A 6 -3.70 -7.79 7.05
N LYS A 7 -3.26 -6.53 7.11
CA LYS A 7 -3.95 -5.42 6.47
C LYS A 7 -3.40 -5.28 5.06
N ILE A 8 -4.29 -5.27 4.07
CA ILE A 8 -3.90 -5.12 2.66
C ILE A 8 -4.18 -3.70 2.17
N LYS A 9 -3.23 -3.12 1.45
CA LYS A 9 -3.44 -1.94 0.59
C LYS A 9 -3.12 -2.33 -0.85
N ALA A 10 -4.15 -2.45 -1.68
CA ALA A 10 -4.03 -2.88 -3.07
C ALA A 10 -4.26 -1.72 -4.06
N TYR A 11 -3.60 -1.77 -5.21
CA TYR A 11 -3.82 -0.87 -6.34
C TYR A 11 -4.13 -1.66 -7.61
N LEU A 12 -5.34 -1.47 -8.15
CA LEU A 12 -5.80 -2.02 -9.42
C LEU A 12 -5.44 -1.07 -10.56
N SER A 13 -4.65 -1.54 -11.53
CA SER A 13 -4.49 -0.83 -12.81
C SER A 13 -5.74 -0.98 -13.65
N ILE A 14 -6.72 -0.10 -13.46
CA ILE A 14 -7.89 0.01 -14.34
C ILE A 14 -7.46 0.71 -15.63
N THR A 15 -7.25 -0.04 -16.71
CA THR A 15 -7.26 0.50 -18.07
C THR A 15 -8.67 1.02 -18.38
N PRO A 16 -8.83 2.26 -18.90
CA PRO A 16 -10.15 2.81 -19.18
C PRO A 16 -10.83 2.03 -20.31
N PHE A 17 -11.85 1.24 -19.96
CA PHE A 17 -12.60 0.41 -20.89
C PHE A 17 -13.43 1.31 -21.83
N ARG A 18 -12.91 1.60 -23.03
CA ARG A 18 -13.68 2.26 -24.10
C ARG A 18 -14.59 1.24 -24.79
N GLY A 19 -15.66 0.86 -24.10
CA GLY A 19 -16.75 0.04 -24.63
C GLY A 19 -18.10 0.60 -24.21
N THR A 20 -18.92 1.00 -25.18
CA THR A 20 -20.32 1.35 -24.93
C THR A 20 -21.10 0.09 -24.56
N VAL A 21 -21.48 -0.05 -23.29
CA VAL A 21 -22.38 -1.11 -22.86
C VAL A 21 -23.81 -0.74 -23.27
N SER A 22 -24.30 -1.35 -24.35
CA SER A 22 -25.72 -1.35 -24.70
C SER A 22 -26.51 -2.22 -23.70
N ASN A 23 -27.73 -1.79 -23.40
CA ASN A 23 -28.62 -2.44 -22.44
C ASN A 23 -28.87 -3.93 -22.76
N PHE A 24 -28.71 -4.80 -21.76
CA PHE A 24 -29.25 -6.16 -21.81
C PHE A 24 -30.07 -6.49 -20.57
N HIS A 25 -31.33 -6.88 -20.80
CA HIS A 25 -32.20 -7.48 -19.79
C HIS A 25 -31.83 -8.95 -19.59
N PHE A 26 -31.76 -9.40 -18.34
CA PHE A 26 -31.78 -10.83 -18.05
C PHE A 26 -33.21 -11.35 -17.98
N THR A 27 -33.53 -12.36 -18.79
CA THR A 27 -34.64 -13.28 -18.52
C THR A 27 -34.09 -14.66 -18.19
N HIS A 28 -34.62 -15.25 -17.13
CA HIS A 28 -34.10 -16.45 -16.50
C HIS A 28 -34.69 -17.70 -17.16
N LYS A 29 -33.86 -18.57 -17.76
CA LYS A 29 -34.22 -19.98 -18.03
C LYS A 29 -32.99 -20.88 -18.24
N ALA A 30 -33.07 -22.09 -17.70
CA ALA A 30 -31.97 -23.03 -17.64
C ALA A 30 -32.06 -24.16 -18.69
N CYS A 31 -30.91 -24.81 -18.90
CA CYS A 31 -30.74 -26.22 -19.28
C CYS A 31 -31.03 -26.67 -20.74
N ARG A 32 -30.00 -27.23 -21.41
CA ARG A 32 -29.98 -28.66 -21.84
C ARG A 32 -28.65 -29.17 -22.46
N THR A 33 -28.02 -30.09 -21.73
CA THR A 33 -27.36 -31.35 -22.17
C THR A 33 -26.79 -31.55 -23.59
N ARG A 34 -25.52 -32.00 -23.64
CA ARG A 34 -24.99 -33.36 -24.02
C ARG A 34 -23.42 -33.27 -24.01
N GLN A 35 -22.55 -34.28 -23.93
CA GLN A 35 -22.52 -35.76 -23.81
C GLN A 35 -21.08 -36.14 -23.29
N GLN A 36 -20.71 -37.29 -22.70
CA GLN A 36 -21.38 -38.54 -22.32
C GLN A 36 -20.60 -39.29 -21.17
N GLN A 37 -21.21 -40.38 -20.67
CA GLN A 37 -20.79 -41.52 -19.79
C GLN A 37 -19.30 -41.93 -19.73
N PHE A 38 -18.75 -42.57 -18.68
CA PHE A 38 -19.27 -43.58 -17.70
C PHE A 38 -18.93 -43.18 -16.23
N ALA A 39 -19.81 -43.27 -15.21
CA ALA A 39 -20.51 -44.40 -14.56
C ALA A 39 -19.74 -45.15 -13.45
N SER A 40 -19.96 -44.79 -12.17
CA SER A 40 -20.50 -45.68 -11.11
C SER A 40 -20.47 -45.10 -9.67
N THR A 41 -21.66 -45.03 -9.06
CA THR A 41 -22.00 -45.10 -7.62
C THR A 41 -20.92 -44.95 -6.53
N LYS A 42 -21.00 -43.85 -5.73
CA LYS A 42 -21.68 -43.85 -4.41
C LYS A 42 -21.69 -42.45 -3.79
N GLN A 43 -22.88 -41.89 -3.56
CA GLN A 43 -23.08 -40.67 -2.77
C GLN A 43 -24.26 -40.88 -1.82
N CYS A 44 -24.03 -40.73 -0.51
CA CYS A 44 -25.01 -40.24 0.47
C CYS A 44 -24.45 -40.32 1.90
N ARG A 45 -24.17 -39.16 2.51
CA ARG A 45 -24.91 -38.69 3.69
C ARG A 45 -24.66 -37.19 3.89
N LEU A 46 -25.76 -36.44 3.96
CA LEU A 46 -25.81 -35.04 4.36
C LEU A 46 -25.76 -34.93 5.90
N GLY A 47 -25.35 -33.78 6.41
CA GLY A 47 -25.33 -33.51 7.85
C GLY A 47 -24.84 -32.11 8.19
N LEU A 48 -25.70 -31.12 7.96
CA LEU A 48 -26.00 -29.99 8.87
C LEU A 48 -24.82 -29.20 9.48
N ASP A 49 -24.62 -27.97 8.99
CA ASP A 49 -24.77 -26.75 9.82
C ASP A 49 -24.58 -25.48 8.97
N ALA A 50 -25.69 -24.95 8.46
CA ALA A 50 -25.74 -23.71 7.68
C ALA A 50 -26.86 -22.79 8.17
N GLN A 51 -26.86 -22.47 9.47
CA GLN A 51 -27.78 -21.49 10.06
C GLN A 51 -27.22 -20.86 11.36
N ARG A 52 -26.30 -19.90 11.19
CA ARG A 52 -25.99 -18.77 12.11
C ARG A 52 -25.09 -17.78 11.37
N TYR A 53 -25.12 -16.51 11.76
CA TYR A 53 -24.54 -15.35 11.05
C TYR A 53 -25.32 -14.83 9.84
N ALA A 54 -26.57 -14.42 10.11
CA ALA A 54 -27.24 -13.37 9.35
C ALA A 54 -27.83 -12.36 10.35
N GLN A 55 -27.03 -11.34 10.71
CA GLN A 55 -27.45 -10.02 11.23
C GLN A 55 -26.18 -9.23 11.62
N VAL A 56 -25.72 -8.42 10.67
CA VAL A 56 -24.97 -7.19 10.96
C VAL A 56 -25.67 -6.12 10.15
N ASP A 57 -26.41 -5.25 10.83
CA ASP A 57 -27.08 -4.13 10.17
C ASP A 57 -26.01 -3.14 9.67
N THR A 58 -25.86 -3.07 8.35
CA THR A 58 -25.18 -1.96 7.67
C THR A 58 -26.18 -1.33 6.71
N GLU A 59 -26.82 -0.26 7.17
CA GLU A 59 -27.58 0.65 6.31
C GLU A 59 -26.62 1.32 5.32
N GLU A 60 -26.52 0.82 4.08
CA GLU A 60 -26.22 1.62 2.88
C GLU A 60 -26.30 0.74 1.59
N PRO A 61 -27.39 0.84 0.80
CA PRO A 61 -27.64 -0.07 -0.34
C PRO A 61 -26.66 0.04 -1.51
N HIS A 62 -25.85 1.10 -1.58
CA HIS A 62 -24.96 1.37 -2.72
C HIS A 62 -23.66 0.53 -2.71
N LEU A 63 -23.32 -0.09 -1.56
CA LEU A 63 -22.09 -0.85 -1.37
C LEU A 63 -22.11 -2.26 -2.00
N GLN A 64 -23.29 -2.81 -2.33
CA GLN A 64 -23.42 -4.17 -2.84
C GLN A 64 -23.00 -4.34 -4.32
N PHE A 65 -23.07 -3.28 -5.13
CA PHE A 65 -22.86 -3.38 -6.58
C PHE A 65 -21.36 -3.43 -6.96
N GLU A 66 -20.50 -2.66 -6.29
CA GLU A 66 -19.05 -2.70 -6.49
C GLU A 66 -18.40 -3.98 -5.91
N HIS A 67 -18.96 -4.50 -4.82
CA HIS A 67 -18.54 -5.74 -4.16
C HIS A 67 -18.57 -6.95 -5.12
N ALA A 68 -19.63 -7.06 -5.92
CA ALA A 68 -19.80 -8.13 -6.89
C ALA A 68 -18.76 -8.07 -8.02
N GLN A 69 -18.45 -6.88 -8.57
CA GLN A 69 -17.48 -6.75 -9.66
C GLN A 69 -16.05 -7.09 -9.21
N MET A 70 -15.63 -6.63 -8.04
CA MET A 70 -14.29 -6.91 -7.54
C MET A 70 -14.11 -8.39 -7.15
N LEU A 71 -15.12 -9.02 -6.55
CA LEU A 71 -15.10 -10.47 -6.31
C LEU A 71 -15.21 -11.27 -7.62
N GLN A 72 -15.91 -10.77 -8.65
CA GLN A 72 -15.88 -11.38 -9.99
C GLN A 72 -14.53 -11.21 -10.70
N MET A 73 -13.72 -10.22 -10.35
CA MET A 73 -12.33 -10.11 -10.85
C MET A 73 -11.35 -11.01 -10.11
N LEU A 74 -11.62 -11.33 -8.83
CA LEU A 74 -10.72 -12.13 -7.97
C LEU A 74 -11.11 -13.63 -7.90
N ASN A 75 -12.39 -13.96 -8.05
CA ASN A 75 -12.95 -15.32 -8.01
C ASN A 75 -13.40 -15.80 -9.42
N ARG A 76 -12.73 -15.37 -10.49
CA ARG A 76 -12.96 -15.96 -11.81
C ARG A 76 -12.34 -17.35 -11.85
N ASP A 77 -13.19 -18.37 -11.77
CA ASP A 77 -12.81 -19.76 -12.01
C ASP A 77 -12.08 -19.93 -13.35
N ASP A 78 -11.19 -20.94 -13.42
CA ASP A 78 -10.22 -21.27 -14.48
C ASP A 78 -10.77 -21.46 -15.93
N ASN A 79 -12.03 -21.14 -16.21
CA ASN A 79 -12.70 -21.38 -17.50
C ASN A 79 -13.46 -20.17 -18.07
N THR A 80 -13.05 -18.94 -17.74
CA THR A 80 -13.45 -17.76 -18.51
C THR A 80 -12.23 -17.17 -19.22
N GLU A 81 -12.40 -16.71 -20.46
CA GLU A 81 -11.27 -16.17 -21.25
C GLU A 81 -10.47 -15.17 -20.40
N PRO A 82 -9.12 -15.25 -20.44
CA PRO A 82 -8.29 -14.36 -19.67
C PRO A 82 -8.71 -12.92 -19.98
N LEU A 83 -8.70 -12.07 -18.96
CA LEU A 83 -8.63 -10.62 -19.22
C LEU A 83 -7.50 -10.43 -20.22
N ASN A 84 -7.85 -10.00 -21.44
CA ASN A 84 -6.92 -9.83 -22.56
C ASN A 84 -6.10 -8.57 -22.30
N ASP A 85 -5.29 -8.67 -21.26
CA ASP A 85 -4.16 -7.83 -20.99
C ASP A 85 -3.20 -8.11 -22.14
N HIS A 86 -3.28 -7.27 -23.18
CA HIS A 86 -2.54 -7.45 -24.42
C HIS A 86 -1.04 -7.37 -24.11
N HIS A 87 -0.48 -8.54 -23.83
CA HIS A 87 0.85 -8.75 -23.30
C HIS A 87 1.71 -9.35 -24.41
N LEU A 88 2.93 -8.81 -24.59
CA LEU A 88 3.93 -9.47 -25.43
C LEU A 88 4.55 -10.69 -24.74
N VAL A 89 4.30 -10.90 -23.44
CA VAL A 89 4.85 -11.97 -22.61
C VAL A 89 3.81 -12.47 -21.62
N ASP A 90 3.53 -13.77 -21.62
CA ASP A 90 2.51 -14.37 -20.75
C ASP A 90 2.91 -14.33 -19.26
N ARG A 91 1.90 -14.41 -18.37
CA ARG A 91 2.10 -14.57 -16.92
C ARG A 91 2.88 -15.84 -16.61
N THR A 92 2.68 -16.95 -17.33
CA THR A 92 3.41 -18.19 -17.04
C THR A 92 4.88 -18.15 -17.48
N GLU A 93 5.17 -17.47 -18.61
CA GLU A 93 6.49 -17.41 -19.25
C GLU A 93 7.59 -16.75 -18.42
N LEU A 94 7.25 -15.92 -17.42
CA LEU A 94 8.23 -15.18 -16.60
C LEU A 94 8.42 -15.74 -15.18
N ASN A 95 7.46 -16.52 -14.67
CA ASN A 95 7.36 -16.80 -13.25
C ASN A 95 8.41 -17.79 -12.71
N GLY A 96 9.01 -18.58 -13.61
CA GLY A 96 10.10 -19.50 -13.26
C GLY A 96 11.45 -18.84 -13.01
N TYR A 97 11.66 -17.58 -13.43
CA TYR A 97 12.98 -16.95 -13.35
C TYR A 97 13.27 -16.38 -11.96
N LEU A 98 14.30 -16.88 -11.30
CA LEU A 98 14.77 -16.39 -9.99
C LEU A 98 15.06 -14.88 -9.97
N TYR A 99 15.47 -14.32 -11.12
CA TYR A 99 15.80 -12.91 -11.33
C TYR A 99 14.66 -12.07 -11.92
N TYR A 100 13.41 -12.56 -11.87
CA TYR A 100 12.25 -11.80 -12.30
C TYR A 100 11.53 -11.13 -11.12
N HIS A 101 11.47 -9.80 -11.13
CA HIS A 101 11.02 -8.97 -10.00
C HIS A 101 9.59 -8.41 -10.19
N GLY A 102 8.82 -8.92 -11.15
CA GLY A 102 7.47 -8.40 -11.41
C GLY A 102 7.47 -6.97 -11.93
N MET A 103 6.58 -6.12 -11.42
CA MET A 103 6.36 -4.74 -11.87
C MET A 103 7.13 -3.67 -11.05
N VAL A 104 8.30 -4.03 -10.50
CA VAL A 104 9.21 -3.09 -9.81
C VAL A 104 9.39 -1.80 -10.63
N PRO A 105 9.17 -0.61 -10.04
CA PRO A 105 9.39 0.66 -10.72
C PRO A 105 10.87 0.86 -11.09
N THR A 106 11.11 1.61 -12.17
CA THR A 106 12.44 2.03 -12.61
C THR A 106 13.28 2.66 -11.50
N GLU A 107 12.66 3.50 -10.70
CA GLU A 107 13.27 4.26 -9.61
C GLU A 107 13.71 3.39 -8.41
N ASP A 108 13.19 2.16 -8.29
CA ASP A 108 13.51 1.22 -7.22
C ASP A 108 14.62 0.23 -7.61
N VAL A 109 15.00 0.15 -8.89
CA VAL A 109 16.02 -0.78 -9.40
C VAL A 109 17.45 -0.45 -8.94
N PRO A 110 17.90 0.83 -8.81
CA PRO A 110 19.24 1.16 -8.33
C PRO A 110 19.58 0.56 -6.96
N ASP A 111 18.59 0.43 -6.08
CA ASP A 111 18.72 -0.16 -4.74
C ASP A 111 18.86 -1.70 -4.77
N LEU A 112 18.61 -2.33 -5.93
CA LEU A 112 18.64 -3.79 -6.12
C LEU A 112 19.88 -4.26 -6.89
N LEU A 113 20.56 -3.39 -7.64
CA LEU A 113 21.71 -3.74 -8.46
C LEU A 113 22.98 -3.08 -7.89
N GLU A 114 23.80 -3.85 -7.17
CA GLU A 114 24.95 -3.31 -6.43
C GLU A 114 26.20 -3.12 -7.31
N ARG A 115 26.48 -4.09 -8.19
CA ARG A 115 27.75 -4.22 -8.92
C ARG A 115 27.55 -4.24 -10.43
N ASP A 116 28.53 -3.74 -11.17
CA ASP A 116 28.46 -3.71 -12.64
C ASP A 116 28.34 -5.12 -13.25
N GLY A 117 27.32 -5.29 -14.10
CA GLY A 117 26.84 -6.55 -14.64
C GLY A 117 25.82 -7.30 -13.78
N ASP A 118 25.42 -6.76 -12.62
CA ASP A 118 24.21 -7.20 -11.93
C ASP A 118 22.99 -6.84 -12.79
N PHE A 119 22.03 -7.76 -12.90
CA PHE A 119 20.81 -7.52 -13.65
C PHE A 119 19.58 -8.18 -13.04
N LEU A 120 18.42 -7.64 -13.40
CA LEU A 120 17.12 -8.23 -13.14
C LEU A 120 16.19 -8.10 -14.35
N LEU A 121 15.19 -8.97 -14.40
CA LEU A 121 14.08 -8.93 -15.34
C LEU A 121 12.85 -8.36 -14.64
N ARG A 122 12.08 -7.52 -15.33
CA ARG A 122 10.85 -6.91 -14.81
C ARG A 122 9.84 -6.66 -15.92
N LYS A 123 8.58 -6.41 -15.55
CA LYS A 123 7.56 -5.85 -16.43
C LYS A 123 7.65 -4.32 -16.40
N GLU A 124 7.72 -3.72 -17.58
CA GLU A 124 7.60 -2.27 -17.79
C GLU A 124 6.21 -1.95 -18.36
N GLN A 125 5.64 -0.81 -17.97
CA GLN A 125 4.40 -0.30 -18.55
C GLN A 125 4.74 0.77 -19.59
N VAL A 126 4.48 0.46 -20.86
CA VAL A 126 4.69 1.41 -21.97
C VAL A 126 3.43 2.21 -22.27
N GLU A 127 3.52 3.10 -23.26
CA GLU A 127 2.37 3.89 -23.72
C GLU A 127 1.15 3.02 -24.05
N LYS A 128 -0.05 3.59 -23.85
CA LYS A 128 -1.35 2.89 -23.94
C LYS A 128 -1.57 1.81 -22.86
N GLY A 129 -0.65 1.65 -21.92
CA GLY A 129 -0.81 0.80 -20.73
C GLY A 129 -0.36 -0.65 -20.91
N LEU A 130 0.14 -1.03 -22.08
CA LEU A 130 0.68 -2.35 -22.39
C LEU A 130 1.84 -2.71 -21.45
N LEU A 131 1.93 -3.96 -21.02
CA LEU A 131 3.08 -4.47 -20.28
C LEU A 131 4.04 -5.24 -21.20
N VAL A 132 5.32 -4.91 -21.09
CA VAL A 132 6.42 -5.55 -21.83
C VAL A 132 7.49 -6.03 -20.85
N ALA A 133 8.27 -7.05 -21.22
CA ALA A 133 9.43 -7.43 -20.42
C ALA A 133 10.60 -6.47 -20.66
N ALA A 134 11.37 -6.18 -19.62
CA ALA A 134 12.56 -5.35 -19.68
C ALA A 134 13.67 -5.92 -18.78
N LEU A 135 14.89 -6.00 -19.30
CA LEU A 135 16.09 -6.21 -18.51
C LEU A 135 16.58 -4.86 -17.96
N SER A 136 16.98 -4.85 -16.69
CA SER A 136 17.66 -3.71 -16.08
C SER A 136 19.02 -4.18 -15.59
N VAL A 137 20.07 -3.45 -15.95
CA VAL A 137 21.48 -3.86 -15.75
C VAL A 137 22.28 -2.69 -15.20
N ARG A 138 23.11 -2.92 -14.17
CA ARG A 138 24.09 -1.92 -13.74
C ARG A 138 25.32 -1.96 -14.65
N SER A 139 25.74 -0.81 -15.16
CA SER A 139 26.91 -0.68 -16.04
C SER A 139 27.47 0.72 -15.90
N ASP A 140 28.77 0.82 -15.64
CA ASP A 140 29.51 2.08 -15.45
C ASP A 140 28.95 2.87 -14.26
N GLY A 141 28.55 2.14 -13.20
CA GLY A 141 27.95 2.70 -11.99
C GLY A 141 26.48 3.15 -12.14
N VAL A 142 25.87 3.07 -13.34
CA VAL A 142 24.50 3.53 -13.61
C VAL A 142 23.60 2.35 -14.02
N VAL A 143 22.32 2.37 -13.63
CA VAL A 143 21.34 1.39 -14.11
C VAL A 143 20.85 1.78 -15.51
N LYS A 144 20.95 0.86 -16.46
CA LYS A 144 20.47 0.97 -17.84
C LYS A 144 19.30 0.00 -18.04
N HIS A 145 18.23 0.43 -18.71
CA HIS A 145 17.02 -0.38 -18.92
C HIS A 145 16.84 -0.71 -20.42
N PHE A 146 16.53 -1.97 -20.72
CA PHE A 146 16.42 -2.50 -22.07
C PHE A 146 15.08 -3.22 -22.21
N VAL A 147 14.17 -2.67 -23.03
CA VAL A 147 12.92 -3.36 -23.39
C VAL A 147 13.25 -4.55 -24.27
N ILE A 148 12.71 -5.72 -23.91
CA ILE A 148 12.75 -6.92 -24.73
C ILE A 148 11.63 -6.80 -25.76
N ASN A 149 12.01 -6.73 -27.03
CA ASN A 149 11.06 -6.67 -28.13
C ASN A 149 10.68 -8.07 -28.59
N ARG A 150 9.54 -8.20 -29.28
CA ARG A 150 9.09 -9.44 -29.91
C ARG A 150 8.97 -9.22 -31.43
N SER A 151 9.49 -10.13 -32.23
CA SER A 151 9.40 -10.06 -33.70
C SER A 151 8.06 -10.59 -34.21
N ASP A 152 7.74 -10.32 -35.48
CA ASP A 152 6.55 -10.88 -36.15
C ASP A 152 6.58 -12.43 -36.21
N GLN A 153 7.78 -13.03 -36.10
CA GLN A 153 8.00 -14.47 -36.00
C GLN A 153 7.93 -15.00 -34.55
N GLY A 154 7.62 -14.13 -33.59
CA GLY A 154 7.44 -14.45 -32.17
C GLY A 154 8.72 -14.46 -31.33
N GLU A 155 9.89 -14.21 -31.92
CA GLU A 155 11.20 -14.24 -31.24
C GLU A 155 11.41 -13.03 -30.32
N PHE A 156 12.06 -13.24 -29.18
CA PHE A 156 12.47 -12.18 -28.26
C PHE A 156 13.86 -11.65 -28.60
N TYR A 157 14.06 -10.33 -28.55
CA TYR A 157 15.36 -9.72 -28.87
C TYR A 157 15.64 -8.37 -28.17
N ILE A 158 16.93 -8.09 -28.01
CA ILE A 158 17.49 -6.76 -27.70
C ILE A 158 18.58 -6.46 -28.74
N GLU A 159 18.38 -5.38 -29.51
CA GLU A 159 19.16 -4.97 -30.70
C GLU A 159 19.35 -6.07 -31.77
N LYS A 160 20.19 -7.07 -31.50
CA LYS A 160 20.64 -8.09 -32.47
C LYS A 160 20.29 -9.52 -32.10
N LEU A 161 20.63 -9.95 -30.87
CA LEU A 161 20.47 -11.35 -30.49
C LEU A 161 18.99 -11.66 -30.36
N ARG A 162 18.58 -12.75 -31.00
CA ARG A 162 17.21 -13.26 -31.09
C ARG A 162 17.17 -14.65 -30.50
N ALA A 163 16.08 -14.95 -29.78
CA ALA A 163 15.85 -16.26 -29.22
C ALA A 163 14.34 -16.57 -29.15
N LYS A 164 13.97 -17.84 -28.97
CA LYS A 164 12.56 -18.23 -28.88
C LYS A 164 11.98 -17.95 -27.50
N THR A 165 12.81 -17.93 -26.46
CA THR A 165 12.41 -17.58 -25.09
C THR A 165 13.29 -16.46 -24.52
N ILE A 166 12.78 -15.77 -23.50
CA ILE A 166 13.55 -14.76 -22.75
C ILE A 166 14.71 -15.42 -21.98
N GLU A 167 14.56 -16.67 -21.54
CA GLU A 167 15.65 -17.42 -20.93
C GLU A 167 16.79 -17.67 -21.91
N GLU A 168 16.49 -18.18 -23.10
CA GLU A 168 17.50 -18.39 -24.16
C GLU A 168 18.22 -17.10 -24.52
N LEU A 169 17.51 -15.96 -24.58
CA LEU A 169 18.11 -14.64 -24.83
C LEU A 169 19.10 -14.23 -23.72
N VAL A 170 18.69 -14.35 -22.46
CA VAL A 170 19.53 -14.04 -21.28
C VAL A 170 20.74 -14.97 -21.22
N GLN A 171 20.53 -16.27 -21.40
CA GLN A 171 21.59 -17.28 -21.39
C GLN A 171 22.57 -17.08 -22.56
N SER A 172 22.11 -16.61 -23.71
CA SER A 172 22.98 -16.29 -24.85
C SER A 172 23.92 -15.13 -24.53
N HIS A 173 23.40 -14.02 -23.98
CA HIS A 173 24.23 -12.89 -23.52
C HIS A 173 25.19 -13.26 -22.38
N LEU A 174 24.77 -14.09 -21.43
CA LEU A 174 25.63 -14.57 -20.34
C LEU A 174 26.78 -15.46 -20.84
N LYS A 175 26.54 -16.29 -21.87
CA LYS A 175 27.55 -17.20 -22.44
C LYS A 175 28.50 -16.49 -23.40
N SER A 176 28.00 -15.59 -24.23
CA SER A 176 28.83 -14.87 -25.21
C SER A 176 29.62 -13.71 -24.59
N GLY A 177 29.10 -13.13 -23.51
CA GLY A 177 29.62 -11.87 -22.96
C GLY A 177 29.37 -10.65 -23.85
N GLU A 178 28.59 -10.79 -24.93
CA GLU A 178 28.25 -9.69 -25.83
C GLU A 178 27.34 -8.66 -25.13
N PRO A 179 27.58 -7.35 -25.33
CA PRO A 179 26.76 -6.32 -24.72
C PRO A 179 25.32 -6.33 -25.26
N LEU A 180 24.36 -6.00 -24.39
CA LEU A 180 22.94 -5.88 -24.72
C LEU A 180 22.67 -4.89 -25.86
N SER A 181 23.46 -3.81 -25.94
CA SER A 181 23.45 -2.94 -27.11
C SER A 181 24.83 -2.33 -27.39
N ARG A 182 25.12 -2.10 -28.66
CA ARG A 182 26.37 -1.45 -29.13
C ARG A 182 26.59 -0.08 -28.49
N ALA A 183 25.51 0.69 -28.32
CA ALA A 183 25.59 2.03 -27.74
C ALA A 183 25.82 2.01 -26.23
N SER A 184 25.30 1.01 -25.51
CA SER A 184 25.37 0.98 -24.04
C SER A 184 26.60 0.27 -23.48
N GLN A 185 27.18 -0.68 -24.23
CA GLN A 185 28.20 -1.62 -23.77
C GLN A 185 27.84 -2.40 -22.49
N ALA A 186 26.55 -2.46 -22.13
CA ALA A 186 26.10 -3.13 -20.91
C ALA A 186 26.14 -4.66 -21.06
N ILE A 187 26.90 -5.35 -20.22
CA ILE A 187 27.11 -6.80 -20.27
C ILE A 187 26.45 -7.46 -19.05
N LEU A 188 25.67 -8.52 -19.28
CA LEU A 188 25.10 -9.35 -18.21
C LEU A 188 26.20 -10.18 -17.53
N LYS A 189 26.23 -10.21 -16.19
CA LYS A 189 27.18 -11.04 -15.42
C LYS A 189 26.51 -11.84 -14.30
N ARG A 190 25.61 -11.23 -13.53
CA ARG A 190 25.02 -11.84 -12.33
C ARG A 190 23.51 -11.59 -12.23
N PRO A 191 22.67 -12.64 -12.25
CA PRO A 191 21.24 -12.47 -11.99
C PRO A 191 21.00 -12.11 -10.52
N VAL A 192 20.33 -11.00 -10.26
CA VAL A 192 19.92 -10.61 -8.90
C VAL A 192 18.60 -11.30 -8.55
N PRO A 193 18.56 -12.15 -7.52
CA PRO A 193 17.35 -12.88 -7.16
C PRO A 193 16.26 -11.96 -6.59
N ARG A 194 15.01 -12.44 -6.62
CA ARG A 194 13.91 -11.84 -5.87
C ARG A 194 14.27 -11.69 -4.39
N GLN A 195 13.80 -10.59 -3.81
CA GLN A 195 14.08 -10.21 -2.43
C GLN A 195 13.02 -10.81 -1.49
N GLU A 196 13.37 -11.07 -0.22
CA GLU A 196 12.46 -11.70 0.75
C GLU A 196 11.13 -10.96 0.96
N TRP A 197 11.14 -9.63 0.82
CA TRP A 197 9.95 -8.78 0.95
C TRP A 197 9.05 -8.81 -0.30
N MET A 198 9.48 -9.42 -1.41
CA MET A 198 8.69 -9.55 -2.64
C MET A 198 7.79 -10.79 -2.55
N LEU A 199 6.59 -10.61 -2.01
CA LEU A 199 5.61 -11.69 -1.82
C LEU A 199 5.04 -12.18 -3.16
N ASN A 200 4.59 -13.44 -3.21
CA ASN A 200 3.74 -13.91 -4.29
C ASN A 200 2.29 -13.51 -4.01
N HIS A 201 1.52 -13.28 -5.07
CA HIS A 201 0.10 -12.98 -4.96
C HIS A 201 -0.69 -14.19 -4.46
N GLU A 202 -0.24 -15.39 -4.84
CA GLU A 202 -0.82 -16.68 -4.51
C GLU A 202 -0.69 -17.01 -3.00
N ASP A 203 0.25 -16.38 -2.29
CA ASP A 203 0.40 -16.48 -0.82
C ASP A 203 -0.60 -15.58 -0.06
N ILE A 204 -1.43 -14.77 -0.75
CA ILE A 204 -2.31 -13.74 -0.16
C ILE A 204 -3.78 -14.13 -0.31
N VAL A 205 -4.37 -14.65 0.77
CA VAL A 205 -5.78 -15.06 0.81
C VAL A 205 -6.67 -13.95 1.37
N PHE A 206 -7.61 -13.45 0.56
CA PHE A 206 -8.58 -12.43 0.97
C PHE A 206 -9.72 -13.03 1.78
N LYS A 207 -9.75 -12.78 3.11
CA LYS A 207 -10.83 -13.24 4.02
C LYS A 207 -12.00 -12.27 4.16
N GLN A 208 -11.83 -11.01 3.73
CA GLN A 208 -12.84 -9.95 3.77
C GLN A 208 -12.70 -9.06 2.53
N ALA A 209 -13.77 -8.35 2.16
CA ALA A 209 -13.78 -7.46 1.00
C ALA A 209 -12.76 -6.32 1.15
N ILE A 210 -12.01 -6.04 0.07
CA ILE A 210 -11.12 -4.88 0.00
C ILE A 210 -11.97 -3.61 -0.06
N ARG A 211 -11.88 -2.73 0.95
CA ARG A 211 -12.51 -1.41 0.86
C ARG A 211 -11.73 -0.55 -0.14
N LYS A 212 -12.37 -0.12 -1.23
CA LYS A 212 -11.81 0.83 -2.20
C LYS A 212 -11.38 2.11 -1.46
N MET A 213 -10.08 2.38 -1.37
CA MET A 213 -9.56 3.56 -0.68
C MET A 213 -9.45 4.75 -1.63
N GLY A 214 -10.61 5.34 -1.95
CA GLY A 214 -10.75 6.63 -2.64
C GLY A 214 -10.34 6.63 -4.12
N ASP A 215 -11.12 7.33 -4.94
CA ASP A 215 -10.72 7.65 -6.31
C ASP A 215 -9.60 8.69 -6.28
N SER A 216 -8.37 8.19 -6.13
CA SER A 216 -7.16 9.00 -6.16
C SER A 216 -6.92 9.48 -7.59
N VAL A 217 -7.30 10.72 -7.87
CA VAL A 217 -7.03 11.39 -9.16
C VAL A 217 -5.51 11.45 -9.38
N GLY A 218 -5.03 10.68 -10.34
CA GLY A 218 -3.62 10.56 -10.72
C GLY A 218 -3.46 9.43 -11.75
N SER A 219 -2.37 9.44 -12.52
CA SER A 219 -2.14 8.37 -13.49
C SER A 219 -1.82 7.04 -12.81
N SER A 220 -2.05 5.93 -13.53
CA SER A 220 -1.72 4.58 -13.05
C SER A 220 -0.26 4.43 -12.58
N ARG A 221 0.64 5.19 -13.20
CA ARG A 221 2.06 5.23 -12.85
C ARG A 221 2.33 5.98 -11.54
N GLU A 222 1.68 7.12 -11.32
CA GLU A 222 1.83 7.92 -10.09
C GLU A 222 1.36 7.15 -8.86
N LEU A 223 0.21 6.49 -8.92
CA LEU A 223 -0.31 5.75 -7.77
C LEU A 223 0.55 4.51 -7.44
N ARG A 224 1.07 3.82 -8.46
CA ARG A 224 2.11 2.79 -8.31
C ARG A 224 3.38 3.34 -7.63
N SER A 225 3.89 4.48 -8.08
CA SER A 225 5.10 5.10 -7.50
C SER A 225 4.88 5.54 -6.04
N ARG A 226 3.70 6.10 -5.71
CA ARG A 226 3.32 6.44 -4.32
C ARG A 226 3.26 5.22 -3.40
N LEU A 227 2.68 4.11 -3.86
CA LEU A 227 2.65 2.86 -3.09
C LEU A 227 4.05 2.29 -2.86
N MET A 228 4.90 2.30 -3.89
CA MET A 228 6.27 1.80 -3.77
C MET A 228 7.15 2.69 -2.90
N LYS A 229 6.91 4.00 -2.89
CA LYS A 229 7.49 4.95 -1.93
C LYS A 229 7.11 4.63 -0.49
N GLU A 230 5.82 4.41 -0.21
CA GLU A 230 5.33 3.99 1.11
C GLU A 230 5.94 2.64 1.54
N ALA A 231 6.06 1.68 0.61
CA ALA A 231 6.68 0.39 0.87
C ALA A 231 8.19 0.50 1.16
N ARG A 232 8.93 1.32 0.40
CA ARG A 232 10.36 1.61 0.65
C ARG A 232 10.58 2.19 2.03
N LEU A 233 9.82 3.23 2.38
CA LEU A 233 9.86 3.87 3.69
C LEU A 233 9.55 2.88 4.83
N LEU A 234 8.44 2.16 4.74
CA LEU A 234 8.06 1.21 5.79
C LEU A 234 9.06 0.07 5.96
N ARG A 235 9.76 -0.35 4.88
CA ARG A 235 10.79 -1.39 4.96
C ARG A 235 12.06 -0.95 5.70
N SER A 236 12.37 0.35 5.74
CA SER A 236 13.49 0.90 6.51
C SER A 236 13.15 1.22 7.98
N LEU A 237 11.87 1.21 8.36
CA LEU A 237 11.41 1.54 9.72
C LEU A 237 11.16 0.27 10.54
N ARG A 238 11.72 0.20 11.76
CA ARG A 238 11.54 -0.88 12.72
C ARG A 238 11.52 -0.33 14.15
N HIS A 239 10.32 -0.23 14.73
CA HIS A 239 10.12 0.21 16.11
C HIS A 239 8.84 -0.39 16.69
N GLN A 240 8.82 -0.69 17.99
CA GLN A 240 7.67 -1.35 18.63
C GLN A 240 6.37 -0.55 18.47
N ASN A 241 6.44 0.78 18.39
CA ASN A 241 5.29 1.67 18.21
C ASN A 241 5.10 2.17 16.77
N VAL A 242 5.70 1.52 15.78
CA VAL A 242 5.48 1.77 14.34
C VAL A 242 4.91 0.51 13.69
N GLY A 243 3.86 0.67 12.89
CA GLY A 243 3.19 -0.41 12.17
C GLY A 243 4.07 -0.99 11.06
N GLU A 244 4.20 -2.32 11.04
CA GLU A 244 5.14 -3.00 10.15
C GLU A 244 4.59 -3.26 8.73
N ILE A 245 5.51 -3.35 7.77
CA ILE A 245 5.26 -3.95 6.45
C ILE A 245 5.85 -5.36 6.42
N TYR A 246 5.01 -6.33 6.05
CA TYR A 246 5.43 -7.73 5.88
C TYR A 246 5.98 -8.00 4.47
N GLY A 247 5.57 -7.21 3.48
CA GLY A 247 6.12 -7.26 2.12
C GLY A 247 5.18 -6.64 1.09
N VAL A 248 5.53 -6.83 -0.18
CA VAL A 248 4.78 -6.32 -1.32
C VAL A 248 4.66 -7.41 -2.39
N ALA A 249 3.44 -7.68 -2.84
CA ALA A 249 3.16 -8.49 -4.01
C ALA A 249 3.20 -7.57 -5.25
N LEU A 250 4.28 -7.69 -6.02
CA LEU A 250 4.60 -6.85 -7.20
C LEU A 250 4.37 -7.56 -8.54
N HIS A 251 4.11 -8.87 -8.46
CA HIS A 251 4.34 -9.79 -9.55
C HIS A 251 3.39 -9.54 -10.76
N TYR A 252 2.12 -9.21 -10.50
CA TYR A 252 1.16 -8.68 -11.48
C TYR A 252 0.21 -7.65 -10.83
N SER A 253 -0.70 -7.05 -11.61
CA SER A 253 -1.73 -6.12 -11.11
C SER A 253 -2.90 -6.91 -10.48
N PRO A 254 -3.38 -6.55 -9.28
CA PRO A 254 -3.04 -5.36 -8.51
C PRO A 254 -1.71 -5.46 -7.75
N ILE A 255 -1.00 -4.33 -7.57
CA ILE A 255 0.12 -4.28 -6.60
C ILE A 255 -0.46 -4.29 -5.20
N ILE A 256 0.07 -5.14 -4.31
CA ILE A 256 -0.46 -5.36 -2.96
C ILE A 256 0.62 -5.09 -1.91
N LEU A 257 0.46 -4.05 -1.09
CA LEU A 257 1.22 -3.89 0.15
C LEU A 257 0.56 -4.72 1.26
N VAL A 258 1.35 -5.56 1.92
CA VAL A 258 0.91 -6.41 3.03
C VAL A 258 1.48 -5.83 4.33
N LEU A 259 0.59 -5.29 5.16
CA LEU A 259 0.89 -4.55 6.38
C LEU A 259 0.41 -5.31 7.62
N GLU A 260 0.91 -4.90 8.78
CA GLU A 260 0.40 -5.34 10.08
C GLU A 260 -1.11 -5.07 10.22
N PHE A 261 -1.86 -6.06 10.68
CA PHE A 261 -3.30 -5.95 10.92
C PHE A 261 -3.58 -5.48 12.34
N PHE A 262 -4.62 -4.66 12.48
CA PHE A 262 -5.10 -4.14 13.75
C PHE A 262 -6.62 -4.15 13.75
N SER A 263 -7.22 -4.75 14.79
CA SER A 263 -8.67 -4.88 14.91
C SER A 263 -9.38 -3.53 15.11
N LYS A 264 -8.68 -2.51 15.63
CA LYS A 264 -9.23 -1.17 15.90
C LYS A 264 -8.19 -0.06 15.81
N SER A 265 -8.66 1.16 15.57
CA SER A 265 -7.85 2.38 15.75
C SER A 265 -7.92 2.86 17.19
N LEU A 266 -6.95 3.68 17.61
CA LEU A 266 -6.98 4.38 18.89
C LEU A 266 -8.26 5.23 19.03
N HIS A 267 -8.65 5.97 17.99
CA HIS A 267 -9.93 6.71 17.95
C HIS A 267 -11.16 5.83 18.21
N THR A 268 -11.22 4.65 17.60
CA THR A 268 -12.31 3.68 17.81
C THR A 268 -12.33 3.19 19.26
N HIS A 269 -11.16 2.87 19.82
CA HIS A 269 -11.03 2.38 21.18
C HIS A 269 -11.41 3.43 22.23
N LEU A 270 -10.98 4.69 22.04
CA LEU A 270 -11.35 5.82 22.89
C LEU A 270 -12.87 5.98 22.94
N LYS A 271 -13.55 6.08 21.78
CA LYS A 271 -15.01 6.23 21.72
C LYS A 271 -15.77 5.05 22.35
N GLN A 272 -15.31 3.81 22.14
CA GLN A 272 -15.93 2.61 22.72
C GLN A 272 -15.81 2.56 24.25
N ASN A 273 -14.84 3.26 24.84
CA ASN A 273 -14.54 3.23 26.26
C ASN A 273 -14.59 4.64 26.90
N ALA A 274 -15.39 5.53 26.29
CA ALA A 274 -15.55 6.90 26.75
C ALA A 274 -16.08 6.95 28.20
N GLY A 275 -15.47 7.78 29.03
CA GLY A 275 -15.72 7.86 30.47
C GLY A 275 -15.27 6.63 31.28
N ARG A 276 -14.62 5.62 30.68
CA ARG A 276 -14.22 4.37 31.33
C ARG A 276 -12.71 4.11 31.33
N LEU A 277 -11.95 4.66 30.38
CA LEU A 277 -10.49 4.51 30.33
C LEU A 277 -9.81 5.28 31.49
N PRO A 278 -9.00 4.61 32.33
CA PRO A 278 -8.21 5.27 33.36
C PRO A 278 -7.17 6.23 32.76
N ASP A 279 -6.84 7.30 33.47
CA ASP A 279 -5.84 8.28 33.01
C ASP A 279 -4.43 7.68 32.91
N GLU A 280 -4.14 6.61 33.64
CA GLU A 280 -2.91 5.82 33.48
C GLU A 280 -2.83 5.13 32.10
N GLU A 281 -3.93 4.55 31.63
CA GLU A 281 -3.98 3.93 30.31
C GLU A 281 -3.89 5.00 29.21
N LYS A 282 -4.59 6.13 29.37
CA LYS A 282 -4.46 7.30 28.48
C LYS A 282 -3.02 7.80 28.40
N ARG A 283 -2.33 7.93 29.55
CA ARG A 283 -0.92 8.31 29.63
C ARG A 283 -0.02 7.30 28.90
N ARG A 284 -0.23 5.99 29.09
CA ARG A 284 0.49 4.92 28.38
C ARG A 284 0.34 5.05 26.87
N LEU A 285 -0.89 5.15 26.36
CA LEU A 285 -1.20 5.27 24.93
C LEU A 285 -0.52 6.52 24.31
N VAL A 286 -0.49 7.64 25.03
CA VAL A 286 0.22 8.87 24.62
C VAL A 286 1.73 8.68 24.61
N CYS A 287 2.31 8.03 25.64
CA CYS A 287 3.76 7.78 25.71
C CYS A 287 4.25 6.82 24.61
N GLU A 288 3.51 5.75 24.33
CA GLU A 288 3.78 4.83 23.23
C GLU A 288 3.71 5.53 21.86
N THR A 289 2.73 6.41 21.67
CA THR A 289 2.64 7.26 20.47
C THR A 289 3.85 8.21 20.37
N ALA A 290 4.26 8.84 21.48
CA ALA A 290 5.42 9.72 21.53
C ALA A 290 6.72 8.98 21.18
N ALA A 291 6.92 7.77 21.70
CA ALA A 291 8.08 6.93 21.39
C ALA A 291 8.12 6.56 19.89
N GLY A 292 6.97 6.20 19.32
CA GLY A 292 6.85 5.99 17.87
C GLY A 292 7.21 7.24 17.06
N LEU A 293 6.77 8.41 17.47
CA LEU A 293 7.04 9.67 16.77
C LEU A 293 8.50 10.14 16.93
N ALA A 294 9.11 9.95 18.11
CA ALA A 294 10.53 10.21 18.35
C ALA A 294 11.40 9.36 17.42
N TYR A 295 11.09 8.06 17.28
CA TYR A 295 11.78 7.19 16.33
C TYR A 295 11.64 7.67 14.87
N LEU A 296 10.46 8.16 14.45
CA LEU A 296 10.30 8.74 13.12
C LEU A 296 11.14 10.03 12.95
N ALA A 297 11.23 10.87 13.98
CA ALA A 297 12.07 12.07 13.96
C ALA A 297 13.57 11.74 13.86
N GLU A 298 14.05 10.73 14.60
CA GLU A 298 15.44 10.22 14.51
C GLU A 298 15.76 9.70 13.10
N ASN A 299 14.79 9.08 12.42
CA ASN A 299 14.91 8.61 11.04
C ASN A 299 14.59 9.70 9.99
N ASN A 300 14.47 10.97 10.40
CA ASN A 300 14.13 12.11 9.55
C ASN A 300 12.88 11.86 8.69
N CYS A 301 11.77 11.46 9.33
CA CYS A 301 10.52 11.13 8.65
C CYS A 301 9.37 12.01 9.16
N ILE A 302 8.85 12.90 8.31
CA ILE A 302 7.62 13.67 8.60
C ILE A 302 6.41 12.80 8.23
N HIS A 303 5.57 12.45 9.20
CA HIS A 303 4.38 11.62 9.01
C HIS A 303 3.21 12.38 8.37
N ARG A 304 3.03 13.67 8.67
CA ARG A 304 2.06 14.61 8.08
C ARG A 304 0.57 14.33 8.36
N ASP A 305 0.22 13.14 8.84
CA ASP A 305 -1.15 12.76 9.22
C ASP A 305 -1.23 12.07 10.61
N ILE A 306 -0.51 12.59 11.62
CA ILE A 306 -0.62 12.10 13.01
C ILE A 306 -2.00 12.45 13.59
N ALA A 307 -2.76 11.43 13.98
CA ALA A 307 -4.10 11.54 14.57
C ALA A 307 -4.50 10.21 15.23
N ALA A 308 -5.46 10.22 16.16
CA ALA A 308 -5.93 8.99 16.83
C ALA A 308 -6.57 7.98 15.86
N ARG A 309 -7.08 8.43 14.70
CA ARG A 309 -7.53 7.53 13.61
C ARG A 309 -6.40 6.70 13.00
N ASN A 310 -5.17 7.19 13.04
CA ASN A 310 -4.00 6.65 12.36
C ASN A 310 -3.08 5.87 13.29
N CYS A 311 -3.13 6.14 14.60
CA CYS A 311 -2.66 5.21 15.61
C CYS A 311 -3.59 3.98 15.69
N LYS A 312 -2.99 2.79 15.77
CA LYS A 312 -3.65 1.49 15.81
C LYS A 312 -3.29 0.75 17.09
N LEU A 313 -4.10 -0.22 17.46
CA LEU A 313 -3.88 -1.05 18.63
C LEU A 313 -3.74 -2.52 18.21
N ASN A 314 -2.68 -3.17 18.67
CA ASN A 314 -2.56 -4.62 18.58
C ASN A 314 -3.44 -5.32 19.63
N ASP A 315 -3.38 -6.66 19.68
CA ASP A 315 -4.21 -7.45 20.60
C ASP A 315 -3.82 -7.25 22.09
N ALA A 316 -2.61 -6.76 22.36
CA ALA A 316 -2.14 -6.35 23.70
C ALA A 316 -2.49 -4.89 24.06
N LEU A 317 -3.22 -4.17 23.19
CA LEU A 317 -3.55 -2.74 23.31
C LEU A 317 -2.33 -1.81 23.33
N GLU A 318 -1.24 -2.19 22.69
CA GLU A 318 -0.06 -1.35 22.45
C GLU A 318 -0.26 -0.50 21.18
N VAL A 319 0.16 0.77 21.21
CA VAL A 319 0.02 1.69 20.09
C VAL A 319 1.05 1.43 19.01
N LYS A 320 0.57 1.35 17.76
CA LYS A 320 1.35 1.32 16.52
C LYS A 320 0.92 2.45 15.60
N ILE A 321 1.83 3.38 15.28
CA ILE A 321 1.60 4.44 14.28
C ILE A 321 1.43 3.79 12.89
N SER A 322 0.45 4.25 12.10
CA SER A 322 0.13 3.79 10.75
C SER A 322 -0.38 4.98 9.93
N GLY A 323 -0.39 4.87 8.59
CA GLY A 323 -0.90 5.94 7.71
C GLY A 323 0.19 6.63 6.89
N PHE A 324 1.31 5.94 6.66
CA PHE A 324 2.52 6.43 6.01
C PHE A 324 2.38 6.83 4.52
N SER A 325 1.18 6.78 3.95
CA SER A 325 0.93 7.15 2.55
C SER A 325 1.23 8.61 2.21
N LEU A 326 1.30 9.48 3.22
CA LEU A 326 1.69 10.88 3.07
C LEU A 326 3.09 11.18 3.65
N CYS A 327 3.74 10.18 4.24
CA CYS A 327 4.98 10.34 5.00
C CYS A 327 6.17 10.57 4.07
N GLU A 328 7.09 11.42 4.50
CA GLU A 328 8.20 11.93 3.70
C GLU A 328 9.53 11.82 4.46
N PRO A 329 10.56 11.12 3.91
CA PRO A 329 11.85 10.94 4.56
C PRO A 329 12.74 12.19 4.41
N THR A 330 12.32 13.28 5.05
CA THR A 330 13.04 14.55 5.19
C THR A 330 12.81 15.13 6.59
N ARG A 331 13.58 16.16 6.97
CA ARG A 331 13.32 16.95 8.20
C ARG A 331 12.29 18.05 7.98
N GLU A 332 12.31 18.64 6.79
CA GLU A 332 11.49 19.78 6.39
C GLU A 332 11.14 19.67 4.90
N MET A 333 9.99 20.21 4.50
CA MET A 333 9.58 20.36 3.11
C MET A 333 8.54 21.46 2.93
N HIS A 334 8.59 22.15 1.79
CA HIS A 334 7.47 22.94 1.29
C HIS A 334 6.64 22.08 0.34
N ASP A 335 5.40 21.74 0.74
CA ASP A 335 4.52 20.91 -0.08
C ASP A 335 3.83 21.71 -1.18
N VAL A 336 4.41 21.64 -2.39
CA VAL A 336 3.87 22.25 -3.62
C VAL A 336 2.64 21.53 -4.18
N SER A 337 2.16 20.44 -3.56
CA SER A 337 0.99 19.71 -4.07
C SER A 337 -0.33 20.33 -3.60
N ASN A 338 -1.33 20.34 -4.49
CA ASN A 338 -2.72 20.73 -4.16
C ASN A 338 -3.47 19.63 -3.37
N MET A 339 -2.75 18.78 -2.62
CA MET A 339 -3.35 17.65 -1.91
C MET A 339 -4.08 18.14 -0.66
N HIS A 340 -5.28 17.58 -0.43
CA HIS A 340 -6.09 17.88 0.76
C HIS A 340 -5.37 17.42 2.04
N ILE A 341 -5.40 18.26 3.08
CA ILE A 341 -4.76 18.01 4.38
C ILE A 341 -5.81 17.95 5.50
N ALA A 342 -5.53 17.23 6.57
CA ALA A 342 -6.44 17.09 7.71
C ALA A 342 -6.40 18.33 8.61
N VAL A 343 -6.88 19.47 8.11
CA VAL A 343 -6.73 20.84 8.67
C VAL A 343 -6.68 20.94 10.20
N LYS A 344 -7.62 20.30 10.91
CA LYS A 344 -7.72 20.35 12.38
C LYS A 344 -6.51 19.78 13.13
N TRP A 345 -5.69 18.94 12.49
CA TRP A 345 -4.46 18.39 13.08
C TRP A 345 -3.21 19.18 12.67
N GLN A 346 -3.31 20.16 11.78
CA GLN A 346 -2.15 20.77 11.12
C GLN A 346 -1.70 22.05 11.81
N ALA A 347 -0.38 22.26 11.81
CA ALA A 347 0.26 23.41 12.43
C ALA A 347 0.01 24.72 11.64
N PRO A 348 0.09 25.91 12.29
CA PRO A 348 -0.16 27.20 11.64
C PRO A 348 0.67 27.43 10.37
N GLU A 349 1.94 27.03 10.37
CA GLU A 349 2.87 27.14 9.23
C GLU A 349 2.50 26.21 8.07
N VAL A 350 1.97 25.01 8.35
CA VAL A 350 1.42 24.11 7.32
C VAL A 350 0.15 24.71 6.72
N LEU A 351 -0.71 25.30 7.56
CA LEU A 351 -1.98 25.89 7.13
C LEU A 351 -1.81 27.20 6.34
N ARG A 352 -0.76 27.97 6.63
CA ARG A 352 -0.43 29.22 5.95
C ARG A 352 0.37 28.96 4.67
N ASP A 353 1.50 28.25 4.79
CA ASP A 353 2.57 28.23 3.80
C ASP A 353 2.93 26.82 3.30
N ARG A 354 2.17 25.77 3.71
CA ARG A 354 2.44 24.36 3.35
C ARG A 354 3.83 23.85 3.76
N ASN A 355 4.47 24.51 4.72
CA ASN A 355 5.75 24.13 5.28
C ASN A 355 5.55 23.03 6.32
N PHE A 356 5.86 21.79 5.96
CA PHE A 356 5.87 20.65 6.87
C PHE A 356 7.27 20.47 7.46
N SER A 357 7.31 20.08 8.74
CA SER A 357 8.53 19.74 9.47
C SER A 357 8.27 18.68 10.53
N LEU A 358 9.33 18.12 11.12
CA LEU A 358 9.20 17.26 12.31
C LEU A 358 8.46 17.97 13.46
N LYS A 359 8.56 19.31 13.58
CA LYS A 359 7.83 20.08 14.60
C LYS A 359 6.34 20.30 14.24
N SER A 360 5.97 20.24 12.95
CA SER A 360 4.55 20.22 12.54
C SER A 360 3.84 18.91 12.92
N ASP A 361 4.56 17.78 12.97
CA ASP A 361 4.03 16.53 13.56
C ASP A 361 3.90 16.62 15.09
N VAL A 362 4.76 17.38 15.78
CA VAL A 362 4.61 17.64 17.23
C VAL A 362 3.32 18.43 17.53
N TRP A 363 2.93 19.37 16.67
CA TRP A 363 1.61 20.02 16.75
C TRP A 363 0.48 19.00 16.57
N SER A 364 0.58 18.15 15.54
CA SER A 364 -0.40 17.08 15.27
C SER A 364 -0.52 16.09 16.44
N PHE A 365 0.60 15.79 17.11
CA PHE A 365 0.66 14.99 18.33
C PHE A 365 -0.03 15.70 19.52
N GLY A 366 0.09 17.02 19.67
CA GLY A 366 -0.68 17.79 20.65
C GLY A 366 -2.20 17.69 20.43
N VAL A 367 -2.66 17.68 19.17
CA VAL A 367 -4.07 17.43 18.83
C VAL A 367 -4.47 15.98 19.16
N LEU A 368 -3.59 14.99 18.90
CA LEU A 368 -3.81 13.60 19.28
C LEU A 368 -3.92 13.41 20.80
N MET A 369 -3.07 14.08 21.60
CA MET A 369 -3.20 14.09 23.06
C MET A 369 -4.56 14.62 23.49
N TRP A 370 -5.05 15.67 22.84
CA TRP A 370 -6.40 16.19 23.07
C TRP A 370 -7.48 15.16 22.70
N GLU A 371 -7.37 14.45 21.57
CA GLU A 371 -8.27 13.33 21.22
C GLU A 371 -8.29 12.25 22.31
N VAL A 372 -7.13 11.86 22.87
CA VAL A 372 -7.03 10.84 23.93
C VAL A 372 -7.72 11.28 25.22
N TYR A 373 -7.43 12.49 25.72
CA TYR A 373 -8.01 12.96 26.98
C TYR A 373 -9.48 13.40 26.86
N SER A 374 -9.98 13.60 25.63
CA SER A 374 -11.39 13.88 25.32
C SER A 374 -12.20 12.64 24.90
N ASP A 375 -11.68 11.43 25.12
CA ASP A 375 -12.33 10.15 24.78
C ASP A 375 -12.71 10.02 23.28
N GLY A 376 -11.89 10.57 22.40
CA GLY A 376 -12.10 10.55 20.95
C GLY A 376 -13.14 11.56 20.45
N ALA A 377 -13.38 12.63 21.20
CA ALA A 377 -14.16 13.77 20.72
C ALA A 377 -13.51 14.39 19.46
N GLU A 378 -14.31 15.09 18.65
CA GLU A 378 -13.79 15.74 17.46
C GLU A 378 -13.03 17.04 17.82
N PRO A 379 -11.78 17.21 17.38
CA PRO A 379 -11.05 18.46 17.56
C PRO A 379 -11.83 19.68 17.06
N TYR A 380 -11.71 20.80 17.76
CA TYR A 380 -12.39 22.06 17.46
C TYR A 380 -13.94 21.94 17.41
N GLY A 381 -14.53 20.97 18.12
CA GLY A 381 -15.95 20.97 18.53
C GLY A 381 -16.95 21.30 17.42
N GLY A 382 -16.99 20.48 16.36
CA GLY A 382 -17.96 20.66 15.26
C GLY A 382 -17.68 21.82 14.30
N MET A 383 -16.65 22.65 14.53
CA MET A 383 -16.22 23.67 13.55
C MET A 383 -15.88 23.01 12.21
N THR A 384 -16.24 23.67 11.10
CA THR A 384 -15.80 23.24 9.77
C THR A 384 -14.27 23.40 9.63
N PRO A 385 -13.61 22.69 8.69
CA PRO A 385 -12.18 22.87 8.44
C PRO A 385 -11.77 24.33 8.23
N SER A 386 -12.56 25.10 7.47
CA SER A 386 -12.27 26.53 7.22
C SER A 386 -12.34 27.39 8.47
N VAL A 387 -13.33 27.16 9.35
CA VAL A 387 -13.45 27.88 10.62
C VAL A 387 -12.29 27.49 11.56
N ALA A 388 -11.99 26.19 11.68
CA ALA A 388 -10.86 25.71 12.46
C ALA A 388 -9.52 26.29 11.97
N LYS A 389 -9.31 26.38 10.64
CA LYS A 389 -8.12 27.02 10.06
C LYS A 389 -7.97 28.47 10.53
N ASN A 390 -9.02 29.27 10.46
CA ASN A 390 -8.96 30.68 10.87
C ASN A 390 -8.60 30.79 12.36
N VAL A 391 -9.27 30.01 13.21
CA VAL A 391 -9.05 29.98 14.67
C VAL A 391 -7.64 29.49 15.04
N ILE A 392 -7.06 28.56 14.28
CA ILE A 392 -5.67 28.10 14.48
C ILE A 392 -4.66 29.20 14.09
N LEU A 393 -4.93 29.95 13.02
CA LEU A 393 -4.05 31.01 12.52
C LEU A 393 -4.09 32.30 13.35
N ASP A 394 -5.15 32.50 14.13
CA ASP A 394 -5.38 33.67 15.00
C ASP A 394 -4.46 33.69 16.25
N ASN A 395 -3.73 32.60 16.49
CA ASN A 395 -2.78 32.38 17.60
C ASN A 395 -3.33 32.46 19.04
N GLU A 396 -4.40 33.21 19.33
CA GLU A 396 -4.95 33.38 20.68
C GLU A 396 -5.74 32.16 21.17
N PHE A 397 -6.34 31.38 20.26
CA PHE A 397 -7.13 30.20 20.63
C PHE A 397 -6.28 28.93 20.71
N ARG A 398 -6.47 28.15 21.78
CA ARG A 398 -6.14 26.72 21.83
C ARG A 398 -7.37 25.96 22.34
N MET A 399 -7.52 24.69 21.94
CA MET A 399 -8.63 23.87 22.41
C MET A 399 -8.61 23.77 23.95
N PRO A 400 -9.77 23.86 24.63
CA PRO A 400 -9.81 23.78 26.09
C PRO A 400 -9.31 22.42 26.56
N ILE A 401 -8.64 22.41 27.72
CA ILE A 401 -8.21 21.17 28.38
C ILE A 401 -9.45 20.26 28.54
N PRO A 402 -9.44 19.02 28.04
CA PRO A 402 -10.56 18.10 28.21
C PRO A 402 -10.92 17.92 29.68
N LYS A 403 -12.20 17.67 29.98
CA LYS A 403 -12.71 17.47 31.36
C LYS A 403 -12.35 16.08 31.92
N ALA A 404 -11.08 15.67 31.77
CA ALA A 404 -10.47 14.59 32.52
C ALA A 404 -9.98 15.11 33.88
N ARG A 405 -10.10 14.29 34.93
CA ARG A 405 -9.81 14.72 36.30
C ARG A 405 -8.29 14.80 36.49
N SER A 406 -7.80 15.99 36.88
CA SER A 406 -6.40 16.22 37.27
C SER A 406 -5.33 15.62 36.34
N ILE A 407 -5.17 16.17 35.14
CA ILE A 407 -3.88 16.09 34.45
C ILE A 407 -2.88 16.85 35.33
N ASN A 408 -1.95 16.14 35.97
CA ASN A 408 -0.97 16.77 36.83
C ASN A 408 0.08 17.47 35.95
N ALA A 409 0.20 18.80 36.05
CA ALA A 409 0.94 19.62 35.07
C ALA A 409 2.45 19.31 34.98
N GLN A 410 2.98 18.55 35.93
CA GLN A 410 4.36 18.05 35.92
C GLN A 410 4.58 16.97 34.84
N ASP A 411 3.61 16.09 34.61
CA ASP A 411 3.73 14.97 33.66
C ASP A 411 3.79 15.46 32.21
N SER A 412 2.91 16.41 31.85
CA SER A 412 2.92 17.04 30.53
C SER A 412 4.24 17.77 30.27
N THR A 413 4.76 18.50 31.26
CA THR A 413 6.00 19.26 31.13
C THR A 413 7.21 18.33 30.92
N HIS A 414 7.25 17.18 31.59
CA HIS A 414 8.32 16.19 31.39
C HIS A 414 8.25 15.54 30.00
N LEU A 415 7.05 15.16 29.53
CA LEU A 415 6.86 14.55 28.21
C LEU A 415 7.21 15.51 27.07
N PHE A 416 6.77 16.77 27.15
CA PHE A 416 7.16 17.81 26.19
C PHE A 416 8.67 18.12 26.27
N ALA A 417 9.29 18.09 27.45
CA ALA A 417 10.73 18.31 27.59
C ALA A 417 11.58 17.19 26.98
N GLN A 418 11.08 15.95 26.92
CA GLN A 418 11.74 14.87 26.17
C GLN A 418 11.66 15.12 24.66
N LEU A 419 10.47 15.40 24.13
CA LEU A 419 10.23 15.71 22.70
C LEU A 419 10.84 17.03 22.19
N HIS A 420 11.32 17.89 23.10
CA HIS A 420 11.94 19.19 22.77
C HIS A 420 13.46 19.21 23.03
N LYS A 421 14.01 18.18 23.69
CA LYS A 421 15.47 17.94 23.78
C LYS A 421 16.01 17.05 22.66
N GLN A 422 15.12 16.33 21.98
CA GLN A 422 15.35 15.67 20.69
C GLN A 422 14.85 16.57 19.53
#